data_AF-A0A5N6UZ82-F1
#
_entry.id   AF-A0A5N6UZ82-F1
#
_cell.length_a   1.000
_cell.length_b   1.000
_cell.length_c   1.000
_cell.angle_alpha   90.00
_cell.angle_beta   90.00
_cell.angle_gamma   90.00
#
_symmetry.space_group_name_H-M   'P 1'
#
loop_
_entity.id
_entity.type
_entity.pdbx_description
1 polymer ?
#
loop_
_entity_poly.entity_id
_entity_poly.type
_entity_poly.pdbx_seq_one_letter_code
_entity_poly.pdbx_strand_id
1 'polypeptide(L)'
;MAEVSISTTTLWQNRKCLFLCSLVSMANLQYGFDLAAIGSLQAMPGFLKVFGYPDAVSEGGYAIDSTVQQLITSLLTLGSFVSSLVAGFFSAYLGRRHALWLACIVNAIACAIQIGAPSPGVLYLGRVLLGFANGFLVTFSNIYTAEASPAHLRGVMVALFAYWVNIGSIMGAAVDNKTKERMDRLSYRIPLACLYIVPTFLFVALFFVPESPRWLLHRGKVQAARRALEQLRGTSYATIRASSSGDESGDEIAPSLLELEWAEMVKGVEEEKREQGNVTALDMFRGTDLRRTILCYCMIGCQSASGVWFLIGYQTYFFTVSGITKAFEFSIMNTCFGFLGVNIGMYAIRNWLGRRAILMVGAIACGLCQLGSAIAATVSPNSLPTGQALVAFTALFMFFYNGCVGAASYPVATELVSSRLRAWTVGTATSLGYLLAWLVNFCTPYFINPEHLNWGARYGYIWAGSNLACVVFFYFFIPEMKGRSLEELDEIFAARVSARKFSSYHCLIGEAARIDAVNAQGRKHNWEM
;
A
#
# COMPACT_ATOMS: atom_id res chain seq x y z
N MET A 1 -25.55 12.11 -29.36
CA MET A 1 -24.38 11.93 -28.48
C MET A 1 -24.10 10.43 -28.35
N ALA A 2 -23.32 9.86 -29.27
CA ALA A 2 -22.65 8.60 -29.01
C ALA A 2 -21.25 8.96 -28.53
N GLU A 3 -21.02 8.89 -27.22
CA GLU A 3 -19.66 8.73 -26.72
C GLU A 3 -19.06 7.58 -27.56
N VAL A 4 -17.90 7.80 -28.18
CA VAL A 4 -17.05 6.66 -28.53
C VAL A 4 -16.55 6.15 -27.19
N SER A 5 -17.43 5.46 -26.46
CA SER A 5 -17.05 4.67 -25.33
C SER A 5 -16.19 3.57 -25.95
N ILE A 6 -14.88 3.62 -25.73
CA ILE A 6 -14.06 2.42 -25.87
C ILE A 6 -14.85 1.36 -25.12
N SER A 7 -15.33 0.31 -25.80
CA SER A 7 -16.22 -0.68 -25.20
C SER A 7 -15.54 -1.19 -23.93
N THR A 8 -15.99 -0.71 -22.77
CA THR A 8 -15.27 -0.93 -21.52
C THR A 8 -15.57 -2.35 -21.12
N THR A 9 -14.56 -3.20 -21.16
CA THR A 9 -14.73 -4.59 -20.77
C THR A 9 -15.02 -4.64 -19.27
N THR A 10 -16.09 -5.35 -18.90
CA THR A 10 -16.46 -5.48 -17.49
C THR A 10 -15.43 -6.33 -16.73
N LEU A 11 -15.30 -6.14 -15.42
CA LEU A 11 -14.43 -6.96 -14.55
C LEU A 11 -14.62 -8.47 -14.77
N TRP A 12 -15.88 -8.90 -14.94
CA TRP A 12 -16.25 -10.29 -15.18
C TRP A 12 -15.83 -10.82 -16.55
N GLN A 13 -15.77 -9.96 -17.57
CA GLN A 13 -15.26 -10.33 -18.89
C GLN A 13 -13.74 -10.59 -18.83
N ASN A 14 -13.02 -9.85 -17.98
CA ASN A 14 -11.60 -10.02 -17.70
C ASN A 14 -11.30 -10.97 -16.51
N ARG A 15 -12.16 -11.95 -16.23
CA ARG A 15 -12.00 -12.87 -15.07
C ARG A 15 -10.63 -13.53 -14.99
N LYS A 16 -10.02 -13.87 -16.12
CA LYS A 16 -8.70 -14.52 -16.16
C LYS A 16 -7.59 -13.55 -15.73
N CYS A 17 -7.63 -12.32 -16.23
CA CYS A 17 -6.70 -11.27 -15.80
C CYS A 17 -6.89 -10.94 -14.31
N LEU A 18 -8.14 -10.83 -13.86
CA LEU A 18 -8.46 -10.59 -12.45
C LEU A 18 -7.91 -11.72 -11.57
N PHE A 19 -8.11 -12.97 -11.96
CA PHE A 19 -7.60 -14.13 -11.23
C PHE A 19 -6.07 -14.13 -11.16
N LEU A 20 -5.38 -13.95 -12.28
CA LEU A 20 -3.91 -13.91 -12.31
C LEU A 20 -3.34 -12.72 -11.52
N CYS A 21 -3.92 -11.53 -11.65
CA CYS A 21 -3.52 -10.37 -10.86
C CYS A 21 -3.80 -10.57 -9.38
N SER A 22 -4.93 -11.19 -9.02
CA SER A 22 -5.27 -11.52 -7.63
C SER A 22 -4.28 -12.53 -7.04
N LEU A 23 -3.94 -13.58 -7.79
CA LEU A 23 -2.91 -14.57 -7.41
C LEU A 23 -1.56 -13.91 -7.14
N VAL A 24 -1.09 -13.02 -8.02
CA VAL A 24 0.17 -12.30 -7.81
C VAL A 24 0.06 -11.33 -6.64
N SER A 25 -1.09 -10.70 -6.46
CA SER A 25 -1.33 -9.75 -5.36
C SER A 25 -1.43 -10.43 -4.00
N MET A 26 -1.60 -11.76 -3.92
CA MET A 26 -1.48 -12.54 -2.67
C MET A 26 -0.10 -12.40 -2.03
N ALA A 27 0.94 -12.00 -2.77
CA ALA A 27 2.24 -11.61 -2.22
C ALA A 27 2.11 -10.57 -1.08
N ASN A 28 1.11 -9.69 -1.16
CA ASN A 28 0.86 -8.67 -0.15
C ASN A 28 0.15 -9.21 1.10
N LEU A 29 -0.50 -10.37 1.01
CA LEU A 29 -1.04 -11.09 2.16
C LEU A 29 0.09 -11.47 3.13
N GLN A 30 1.23 -11.91 2.60
CA GLN A 30 2.42 -12.24 3.39
C GLN A 30 2.88 -11.06 4.24
N TYR A 31 2.96 -9.87 3.63
CA TYR A 31 3.37 -8.65 4.32
C TYR A 31 2.40 -8.28 5.45
N GLY A 32 1.10 -8.34 5.19
CA GLY A 32 0.06 -8.10 6.20
C GLY A 32 0.09 -9.11 7.35
N PHE A 33 0.30 -10.38 7.03
CA PHE A 33 0.39 -11.46 8.02
C PHE A 33 1.59 -11.25 8.95
N ASP A 34 2.77 -10.97 8.41
CA ASP A 34 3.99 -10.77 9.23
C ASP A 34 3.86 -9.57 10.16
N LEU A 35 3.31 -8.44 9.69
CA LEU A 35 3.11 -7.25 10.53
C LEU A 35 2.22 -7.55 11.74
N ALA A 36 1.09 -8.25 11.52
CA ALA A 36 0.18 -8.62 12.60
C ALA A 36 0.78 -9.69 13.53
N ALA A 37 1.52 -10.65 12.94
CA ALA A 37 2.23 -11.69 13.67
C ALA A 37 3.20 -11.08 14.68
N ILE A 38 4.14 -10.24 14.23
CA ILE A 38 5.13 -9.60 15.10
C ILE A 38 4.49 -8.80 16.22
N GLY A 39 3.48 -7.99 15.89
CA GLY A 39 2.85 -7.12 16.88
C GLY A 39 2.19 -7.90 18.02
N SER A 40 1.72 -9.11 17.76
CA SER A 40 1.09 -9.98 18.75
C SER A 40 2.08 -10.91 19.44
N LEU A 41 3.14 -11.36 18.75
CA LEU A 41 4.21 -12.19 19.32
C LEU A 41 4.87 -11.52 20.52
N GLN A 42 5.05 -10.20 20.48
CA GLN A 42 5.64 -9.41 21.56
C GLN A 42 4.81 -9.40 22.85
N ALA A 43 3.53 -9.77 22.78
CA ALA A 43 2.63 -9.88 23.93
C ALA A 43 2.42 -11.34 24.38
N MET A 44 3.01 -12.33 23.70
CA MET A 44 2.79 -13.74 24.02
C MET A 44 3.70 -14.25 25.15
N PRO A 45 3.16 -14.84 26.22
CA PRO A 45 3.96 -15.36 27.33
C PRO A 45 5.02 -16.39 26.91
N GLY A 46 4.70 -17.30 25.98
CA GLY A 46 5.68 -18.29 25.50
C GLY A 46 6.84 -17.70 24.68
N PHE A 47 6.65 -16.53 24.06
CA PHE A 47 7.73 -15.77 23.41
C PHE A 47 8.58 -15.05 24.45
N LEU A 48 7.92 -14.37 25.39
CA LEU A 48 8.55 -13.64 26.50
C LEU A 48 9.39 -14.54 27.40
N LYS A 49 8.99 -15.81 27.60
CA LYS A 49 9.78 -16.78 28.36
C LYS A 49 11.15 -17.11 27.75
N VAL A 50 11.31 -16.95 26.43
CA VAL A 50 12.55 -17.28 25.71
C VAL A 50 13.40 -16.04 25.42
N PHE A 51 12.76 -14.94 25.05
CA PHE A 51 13.42 -13.72 24.58
C PHE A 51 13.26 -12.52 25.51
N GLY A 52 12.46 -12.65 26.57
CA GLY A 52 12.28 -11.67 27.63
C GLY A 52 12.88 -12.12 28.96
N TYR A 53 12.43 -11.52 30.05
CA TYR A 53 12.85 -11.81 31.43
C TYR A 53 11.63 -11.95 32.34
N PRO A 54 11.74 -12.69 33.47
CA PRO A 54 10.65 -12.80 34.43
C PRO A 54 10.42 -11.48 35.16
N ASP A 55 9.19 -11.00 35.17
CA ASP A 55 8.75 -9.81 35.92
C ASP A 55 7.44 -10.12 36.64
N ALA A 56 7.45 -10.02 37.96
CA ALA A 56 6.29 -10.32 38.81
C ALA A 56 5.22 -9.21 38.78
N VAL A 57 5.53 -8.03 38.23
CA VAL A 57 4.61 -6.88 38.16
C VAL A 57 3.75 -6.90 36.90
N SER A 58 4.23 -7.52 35.82
CA SER A 58 3.55 -7.57 34.51
C SER A 58 2.48 -8.68 34.43
N GLU A 59 1.32 -8.38 33.84
CA GLU A 59 0.25 -9.36 33.56
C GLU A 59 0.77 -10.48 32.62
N GLY A 60 1.21 -11.59 33.19
CA GLY A 60 1.82 -12.71 32.47
C GLY A 60 3.13 -13.22 33.06
N GLY A 61 3.72 -12.51 34.04
CA GLY A 61 4.92 -12.93 34.77
C GLY A 61 6.24 -12.77 34.00
N TYR A 62 6.19 -12.21 32.79
CA TYR A 62 7.35 -11.96 31.93
C TYR A 62 7.20 -10.61 31.25
N ALA A 63 8.29 -9.88 31.14
CA ALA A 63 8.41 -8.66 30.37
C ALA A 63 9.54 -8.82 29.33
N ILE A 64 9.70 -7.83 28.46
CA ILE A 64 10.67 -7.89 27.37
C ILE A 64 11.47 -6.61 27.32
N ASP A 65 12.77 -6.77 27.15
CA ASP A 65 13.68 -5.65 27.02
C ASP A 65 13.32 -4.82 25.79
N SER A 66 13.37 -3.50 25.93
CA SER A 66 13.00 -2.59 24.87
C SER A 66 13.90 -2.77 23.65
N THR A 67 15.18 -3.08 23.83
CA THR A 67 16.11 -3.34 22.71
C THR A 67 15.62 -4.49 21.82
N VAL A 68 15.13 -5.57 22.44
CA VAL A 68 14.64 -6.74 21.71
C VAL A 68 13.36 -6.40 20.95
N GLN A 69 12.42 -5.68 21.56
CA GLN A 69 11.19 -5.21 20.90
C GLN A 69 11.49 -4.31 19.71
N GLN A 70 12.38 -3.33 19.92
CA GLN A 70 12.79 -2.35 18.91
C GLN A 70 13.42 -3.07 17.71
N LEU A 71 14.39 -3.95 17.94
CA LEU A 71 15.13 -4.62 16.88
C LEU A 71 14.25 -5.60 16.10
N ILE A 72 13.37 -6.37 16.75
CA ILE A 72 12.51 -7.34 16.04
C ILE A 72 11.60 -6.64 15.02
N THR A 73 10.98 -5.53 15.42
CA THR A 73 10.02 -4.81 14.57
C THR A 73 10.73 -3.93 13.55
N SER A 74 11.77 -3.21 13.97
CA SER A 74 12.45 -2.24 13.10
C SER A 74 13.32 -2.91 12.03
N LEU A 75 13.99 -4.04 12.31
CA LEU A 75 14.88 -4.69 11.34
C LEU A 75 14.13 -5.19 10.09
N LEU A 76 12.85 -5.56 10.22
CA LEU A 76 12.00 -5.85 9.08
C LEU A 76 11.86 -4.63 8.16
N THR A 77 11.48 -3.48 8.72
CA THR A 77 11.32 -2.23 7.95
C THR A 77 12.63 -1.75 7.33
N LEU A 78 13.76 -1.98 8.01
CA LEU A 78 15.09 -1.70 7.47
C LEU A 78 15.40 -2.61 6.26
N GLY A 79 15.11 -3.91 6.38
CA GLY A 79 15.23 -4.85 5.25
C GLY A 79 14.38 -4.42 4.06
N SER A 80 13.12 -4.02 4.31
CA SER A 80 12.22 -3.51 3.28
C SER A 80 12.75 -2.23 2.61
N PHE A 81 13.33 -1.29 3.37
CA PHE A 81 13.98 -0.09 2.85
C PHE A 81 15.17 -0.42 1.94
N VAL A 82 16.06 -1.31 2.35
CA VAL A 82 17.20 -1.73 1.51
C VAL A 82 16.69 -2.41 0.24
N SER A 83 15.65 -3.22 0.36
CA SER A 83 15.06 -3.93 -0.77
C SER A 83 14.45 -3.01 -1.81
N SER A 84 13.77 -1.92 -1.40
CA SER A 84 13.15 -0.97 -2.32
C SER A 84 14.21 -0.15 -3.08
N LEU A 85 15.34 0.14 -2.45
CA LEU A 85 16.48 0.79 -3.12
C LEU A 85 17.07 -0.08 -4.24
N VAL A 86 17.23 -1.39 -4.00
CA VAL A 86 17.79 -2.30 -5.01
C VAL A 86 16.75 -2.83 -5.99
N ALA A 87 15.45 -2.76 -5.66
CA ALA A 87 14.37 -3.28 -6.48
C ALA A 87 14.36 -2.70 -7.91
N GLY A 88 14.75 -1.42 -8.08
CA GLY A 88 14.87 -0.80 -9.41
C GLY A 88 15.87 -1.53 -10.32
N PHE A 89 17.04 -1.86 -9.78
CA PHE A 89 18.06 -2.62 -10.50
C PHE A 89 17.57 -4.03 -10.86
N PHE A 90 17.02 -4.76 -9.89
CA PHE A 90 16.48 -6.10 -10.13
C PHE A 90 15.30 -6.09 -11.10
N SER A 91 14.44 -5.07 -11.05
CA SER A 91 13.31 -4.88 -11.96
C SER A 91 13.76 -4.71 -13.41
N ALA A 92 14.85 -3.99 -13.63
CA ALA A 92 15.40 -3.87 -14.97
C ALA A 92 15.86 -5.24 -15.48
N TYR A 93 16.71 -5.96 -14.73
CA TYR A 93 17.44 -7.16 -15.20
C TYR A 93 16.70 -8.48 -15.11
N LEU A 94 16.05 -8.77 -13.98
CA LEU A 94 15.55 -10.10 -13.65
C LEU A 94 14.12 -10.34 -14.19
N GLY A 95 13.36 -9.28 -14.46
CA GLY A 95 11.92 -9.37 -14.78
C GLY A 95 11.07 -9.44 -13.51
N ARG A 96 9.74 -9.40 -13.65
CA ARG A 96 8.83 -9.26 -12.50
C ARG A 96 8.56 -10.64 -11.91
N ARG A 97 8.30 -11.63 -12.76
CA ARG A 97 8.01 -13.01 -12.34
C ARG A 97 9.19 -13.66 -11.62
N HIS A 98 10.39 -13.52 -12.16
CA HIS A 98 11.59 -14.13 -11.57
C HIS A 98 12.01 -13.41 -10.28
N ALA A 99 11.79 -12.10 -10.18
CA ALA A 99 12.01 -11.37 -8.93
C ALA A 99 11.05 -11.82 -7.82
N LEU A 100 9.79 -12.14 -8.15
CA LEU A 100 8.85 -12.75 -7.20
C LEU A 100 9.28 -14.15 -6.76
N TRP A 101 9.80 -14.99 -7.66
CA TRP A 101 10.37 -16.29 -7.28
C TRP A 101 11.56 -16.16 -6.33
N LEU A 102 12.48 -15.23 -6.64
CA LEU A 102 13.60 -14.95 -5.74
C LEU A 102 13.10 -14.52 -4.36
N ALA A 103 12.09 -13.65 -4.32
CA ALA A 103 11.50 -13.20 -3.07
C ALA A 103 10.86 -14.35 -2.27
N CYS A 104 10.16 -15.28 -2.93
CA CYS A 104 9.63 -16.48 -2.28
C CYS A 104 10.74 -17.35 -1.67
N ILE A 105 11.85 -17.55 -2.37
CA ILE A 105 13.00 -18.34 -1.90
C ILE A 105 13.66 -17.65 -0.69
N VAL A 106 13.93 -16.35 -0.79
CA VAL A 106 14.51 -15.58 0.33
C VAL A 106 13.58 -15.58 1.54
N ASN A 107 12.27 -15.46 1.33
CA ASN A 107 11.29 -15.57 2.41
C ASN A 107 11.36 -16.94 3.10
N ALA A 108 11.41 -18.03 2.32
CA ALA A 108 11.51 -19.39 2.86
C ALA A 108 12.77 -19.56 3.73
N ILE A 109 13.92 -19.09 3.25
CA ILE A 109 15.18 -19.10 4.02
C ILE A 109 15.04 -18.26 5.30
N ALA A 110 14.48 -17.06 5.19
CA ALA A 110 14.28 -16.17 6.33
C ALA A 110 13.36 -16.81 7.40
N CYS A 111 12.31 -17.51 6.99
CA CYS A 111 11.41 -18.22 7.90
C CYS A 111 12.10 -19.39 8.58
N ALA A 112 12.94 -20.16 7.86
CA ALA A 112 13.72 -21.26 8.42
C ALA A 112 14.64 -20.79 9.55
N ILE A 113 15.35 -19.68 9.30
CA ILE A 113 16.25 -19.05 10.26
C ILE A 113 15.48 -18.60 11.52
N GLN A 114 14.30 -17.98 11.36
CA GLN A 114 13.51 -17.50 12.49
C GLN A 114 12.92 -18.62 13.35
N ILE A 115 12.43 -19.71 12.73
CA ILE A 115 11.89 -20.86 13.47
C ILE A 115 13.00 -21.60 14.22
N GLY A 116 14.17 -21.72 13.59
CA GLY A 116 15.35 -22.37 14.14
C GLY A 116 16.14 -21.53 15.13
N ALA A 117 15.83 -20.24 15.30
CA ALA A 117 16.65 -19.30 16.05
C ALA A 117 16.86 -19.73 17.52
N PRO A 118 18.11 -20.06 17.93
CA PRO A 118 18.42 -20.38 19.32
C PRO A 118 18.76 -19.12 20.15
N SER A 119 19.01 -17.99 19.49
CA SER A 119 19.38 -16.71 20.12
C SER A 119 18.68 -15.52 19.44
N PRO A 120 18.54 -14.37 20.13
CA PRO A 120 17.96 -13.16 19.55
C PRO A 120 18.67 -12.68 18.28
N GLY A 121 20.01 -12.82 18.22
CA GLY A 121 20.79 -12.41 17.04
C GLY A 121 20.43 -13.18 15.76
N VAL A 122 20.14 -14.48 15.87
CA VAL A 122 19.69 -15.28 14.71
C VAL A 122 18.29 -14.87 14.28
N LEU A 123 17.42 -14.55 15.24
CA LEU A 123 16.09 -14.00 14.96
C LEU A 123 16.20 -12.66 14.20
N TYR A 124 17.11 -11.77 14.60
CA TYR A 124 17.37 -10.49 13.94
C TYR A 124 17.84 -10.65 12.50
N LEU A 125 18.77 -11.56 12.23
CA LEU A 125 19.20 -11.87 10.87
C LEU A 125 18.01 -12.35 10.01
N GLY A 126 17.20 -13.24 10.57
CA GLY A 126 15.98 -13.71 9.92
C GLY A 126 15.00 -12.58 9.59
N ARG A 127 14.86 -11.57 10.48
CA ARG A 127 14.00 -10.40 10.26
C ARG A 127 14.48 -9.51 9.13
N VAL A 128 15.79 -9.23 9.04
CA VAL A 128 16.34 -8.42 7.94
C VAL A 128 16.11 -9.12 6.60
N LEU A 129 16.36 -10.42 6.52
CA LEU A 129 16.13 -11.21 5.31
C LEU A 129 14.65 -11.29 4.94
N LEU A 130 13.77 -11.45 5.94
CA LEU A 130 12.32 -11.43 5.71
C LEU A 130 11.85 -10.06 5.22
N GLY A 131 12.41 -8.97 5.76
CA GLY A 131 12.14 -7.61 5.30
C GLY A 131 12.55 -7.42 3.85
N PHE A 132 13.72 -7.95 3.47
CA PHE A 132 14.18 -7.94 2.08
C PHE A 132 13.22 -8.68 1.15
N ALA A 133 12.78 -9.88 1.55
CA ALA A 133 11.82 -10.67 0.79
C ALA A 133 10.45 -9.97 0.68
N ASN A 134 9.92 -9.46 1.78
CA ASN A 134 8.62 -8.77 1.82
C ASN A 134 8.63 -7.51 0.95
N GLY A 135 9.69 -6.71 0.98
CA GLY A 135 9.77 -5.54 0.13
C GLY A 135 9.86 -5.88 -1.37
N PHE A 136 10.52 -6.98 -1.75
CA PHE A 136 10.46 -7.50 -3.12
C PHE A 136 9.05 -7.98 -3.48
N LEU A 137 8.41 -8.80 -2.62
CA LEU A 137 7.05 -9.29 -2.83
C LEU A 137 6.07 -8.12 -3.07
N VAL A 138 6.10 -7.09 -2.23
CA VAL A 138 5.25 -5.91 -2.35
C VAL A 138 5.55 -5.12 -3.62
N THR A 139 6.83 -4.83 -3.89
CA THR A 139 7.22 -3.99 -5.04
C THR A 139 6.89 -4.67 -6.37
N PHE A 140 7.31 -5.93 -6.54
CA PHE A 140 7.15 -6.63 -7.82
C PHE A 140 5.72 -7.08 -8.08
N SER A 141 4.95 -7.42 -7.04
CA SER A 141 3.53 -7.77 -7.24
C SER A 141 2.71 -6.57 -7.68
N ASN A 142 2.94 -5.39 -7.09
CA ASN A 142 2.25 -4.15 -7.46
C ASN A 142 2.62 -3.70 -8.88
N ILE A 143 3.91 -3.75 -9.24
CA ILE A 143 4.36 -3.44 -10.61
C ILE A 143 3.73 -4.41 -11.61
N TYR A 144 3.78 -5.71 -11.32
CA TYR A 144 3.19 -6.71 -12.20
C TYR A 144 1.68 -6.48 -12.40
N THR A 145 0.94 -6.28 -11.31
CA THR A 145 -0.51 -6.03 -11.38
C THR A 145 -0.83 -4.75 -12.15
N ALA A 146 -0.04 -3.69 -12.00
CA ALA A 146 -0.21 -2.45 -12.75
C ALA A 146 0.07 -2.59 -14.25
N GLU A 147 1.09 -3.40 -14.61
CA GLU A 147 1.48 -3.65 -16.00
C GLU A 147 0.60 -4.68 -16.71
N ALA A 148 0.10 -5.69 -15.98
CA ALA A 148 -0.76 -6.74 -16.52
C ALA A 148 -2.22 -6.29 -16.67
N SER A 149 -2.69 -5.32 -15.87
CA SER A 149 -4.07 -4.87 -15.87
C SER A 149 -4.42 -3.96 -17.06
N PRO A 150 -5.65 -4.09 -17.63
CA PRO A 150 -6.17 -3.14 -18.62
C PRO A 150 -6.22 -1.73 -18.04
N ALA A 151 -5.99 -0.70 -18.86
CA ALA A 151 -5.92 0.69 -18.40
C ALA A 151 -7.16 1.13 -17.60
N HIS A 152 -8.36 0.75 -18.05
CA HIS A 152 -9.63 1.10 -17.40
C HIS A 152 -9.91 0.32 -16.10
N LEU A 153 -9.26 -0.83 -15.86
CA LEU A 153 -9.41 -1.64 -14.64
C LEU A 153 -8.21 -1.54 -13.68
N ARG A 154 -7.12 -0.88 -14.10
CA ARG A 154 -5.87 -0.78 -13.35
C ARG A 154 -6.07 -0.27 -11.93
N GLY A 155 -6.91 0.75 -11.74
CA GLY A 155 -7.17 1.30 -10.41
C GLY A 155 -7.74 0.27 -9.43
N VAL A 156 -8.69 -0.57 -9.88
CA VAL A 156 -9.29 -1.62 -9.05
C VAL A 156 -8.28 -2.75 -8.80
N MET A 157 -7.51 -3.13 -9.81
CA MET A 157 -6.51 -4.20 -9.71
C MET A 157 -5.37 -3.81 -8.76
N VAL A 158 -4.87 -2.58 -8.83
CA VAL A 158 -3.84 -2.07 -7.92
C VAL A 158 -4.40 -1.92 -6.50
N ALA A 159 -5.68 -1.57 -6.35
CA ALA A 159 -6.33 -1.50 -5.04
C ALA A 159 -6.38 -2.85 -4.30
N LEU A 160 -6.25 -4.00 -4.99
CA LEU A 160 -6.16 -5.32 -4.37
C LEU A 160 -4.99 -5.43 -3.37
N PHE A 161 -3.95 -4.61 -3.51
CA PHE A 161 -2.88 -4.48 -2.52
C PHE A 161 -3.42 -4.33 -1.10
N ALA A 162 -4.24 -3.30 -0.87
CA ALA A 162 -4.74 -2.98 0.46
C ALA A 162 -5.69 -4.07 0.98
N TYR A 163 -6.46 -4.71 0.11
CA TYR A 163 -7.34 -5.83 0.48
C TYR A 163 -6.51 -7.01 1.00
N TRP A 164 -5.50 -7.45 0.24
CA TRP A 164 -4.68 -8.59 0.61
C TRP A 164 -3.86 -8.34 1.87
N VAL A 165 -3.33 -7.12 2.07
CA VAL A 165 -2.63 -6.76 3.31
C VAL A 165 -3.57 -6.89 4.52
N ASN A 166 -4.78 -6.33 4.45
CA ASN A 166 -5.73 -6.40 5.57
C ASN A 166 -6.18 -7.84 5.86
N ILE A 167 -6.48 -8.64 4.82
CA ILE A 167 -6.81 -10.06 4.99
C ILE A 167 -5.65 -10.81 5.66
N GLY A 168 -4.41 -10.54 5.22
CA GLY A 168 -3.21 -11.10 5.83
C GLY A 168 -3.07 -10.73 7.30
N SER A 169 -3.29 -9.46 7.65
CA SER A 169 -3.23 -9.01 9.03
C SER A 169 -4.31 -9.66 9.92
N ILE A 170 -5.53 -9.86 9.40
CA ILE A 170 -6.60 -10.58 10.12
C ILE A 170 -6.18 -12.04 10.35
N MET A 171 -5.63 -12.70 9.32
CA MET A 171 -5.17 -14.09 9.44
C MET A 171 -4.01 -14.22 10.44
N GLY A 172 -3.03 -13.31 10.41
CA GLY A 172 -1.91 -13.28 11.35
C GLY A 172 -2.40 -13.15 12.80
N ALA A 173 -3.20 -12.11 13.07
CA ALA A 173 -3.75 -11.87 14.40
C ALA A 173 -4.64 -13.03 14.89
N ALA A 174 -5.39 -13.68 13.99
CA ALA A 174 -6.21 -14.85 14.33
C ALA A 174 -5.38 -16.08 14.71
N VAL A 175 -4.29 -16.36 13.97
CA VAL A 175 -3.35 -17.45 14.31
C VAL A 175 -2.73 -17.18 15.67
N ASP A 176 -2.28 -15.96 15.93
CA ASP A 176 -1.69 -15.57 17.20
C ASP A 176 -2.65 -15.70 18.37
N ASN A 177 -3.90 -15.25 18.19
CA ASN A 177 -4.92 -15.38 19.23
C ASN A 177 -5.18 -16.86 19.59
N LYS A 178 -4.97 -17.79 18.65
CA LYS A 178 -5.09 -19.23 18.91
C LYS A 178 -3.85 -19.82 19.58
N THR A 179 -2.66 -19.26 19.34
CA THR A 179 -1.40 -19.77 19.89
C THR A 179 -0.99 -19.09 21.20
N LYS A 180 -1.64 -17.99 21.60
CA LYS A 180 -1.31 -17.18 22.79
C LYS A 180 -1.27 -17.97 24.11
N GLU A 181 -2.14 -18.97 24.26
CA GLU A 181 -2.26 -19.77 25.50
C GLU A 181 -1.16 -20.83 25.65
N ARG A 182 -0.37 -21.06 24.59
CA ARG A 182 0.72 -22.03 24.63
C ARG A 182 1.93 -21.43 25.34
N MET A 183 2.42 -22.14 26.34
CA MET A 183 3.65 -21.76 27.08
C MET A 183 4.93 -22.36 26.48
N ASP A 184 4.80 -23.23 25.49
CA ASP A 184 5.92 -23.85 24.79
C ASP A 184 6.47 -22.97 23.67
N ARG A 185 7.68 -23.28 23.17
CA ARG A 185 8.29 -22.63 21.99
C ARG A 185 7.41 -22.68 20.72
N LEU A 186 6.39 -23.54 20.71
CA LEU A 186 5.42 -23.62 19.63
C LEU A 186 4.51 -22.38 19.54
N SER A 187 4.38 -21.58 20.61
CA SER A 187 3.54 -20.38 20.62
C SER A 187 3.92 -19.38 19.53
N TYR A 188 5.23 -19.13 19.35
CA TYR A 188 5.74 -18.22 18.33
C TYR A 188 6.23 -18.93 17.06
N ARG A 189 6.62 -20.21 17.15
CA ARG A 189 7.06 -20.97 15.96
C ARG A 189 5.90 -21.29 15.01
N ILE A 190 4.68 -21.49 15.50
CA ILE A 190 3.52 -21.75 14.64
C ILE A 190 3.17 -20.53 13.77
N PRO A 191 2.99 -19.31 14.33
CA PRO A 191 2.80 -18.11 13.51
C PRO A 191 3.92 -17.90 12.48
N LEU A 192 5.18 -18.10 12.89
CA LEU A 192 6.33 -18.00 11.98
C LEU A 192 6.33 -19.10 10.90
N ALA A 193 5.82 -20.30 11.19
CA ALA A 193 5.68 -21.37 10.21
C ALA A 193 4.56 -21.08 9.19
N CYS A 194 3.50 -20.38 9.59
CA CYS A 194 2.44 -19.95 8.67
C CYS A 194 2.95 -19.00 7.58
N LEU A 195 4.05 -18.28 7.82
CA LEU A 195 4.73 -17.44 6.81
C LEU A 195 5.29 -18.25 5.61
N TYR A 196 5.29 -19.59 5.65
CA TYR A 196 5.60 -20.42 4.47
C TYR A 196 4.42 -20.61 3.54
N ILE A 197 3.17 -20.51 4.03
CA ILE A 197 1.98 -20.92 3.28
C ILE A 197 1.82 -20.05 2.03
N VAL A 198 1.82 -18.73 2.21
CA VAL A 198 1.61 -17.77 1.11
C VAL A 198 2.73 -17.85 0.07
N PRO A 199 4.02 -17.84 0.45
CA PRO A 199 5.09 -17.82 -0.54
C PRO A 199 5.25 -19.17 -1.25
N THR A 200 4.92 -20.29 -0.59
CA THR A 200 4.89 -21.61 -1.24
C THR A 200 3.77 -21.67 -2.28
N PHE A 201 2.56 -21.21 -1.92
CA PHE A 201 1.45 -21.15 -2.87
C PHE A 201 1.77 -20.21 -4.04
N LEU A 202 2.32 -19.03 -3.75
CA LEU A 202 2.73 -18.07 -4.78
C LEU A 202 3.82 -18.64 -5.69
N PHE A 203 4.82 -19.34 -5.13
CA PHE A 203 5.89 -19.96 -5.91
C PHE A 203 5.35 -20.94 -6.96
N VAL A 204 4.38 -21.77 -6.57
CA VAL A 204 3.69 -22.70 -7.48
C VAL A 204 2.81 -21.94 -8.47
N ALA A 205 2.07 -20.93 -8.02
CA ALA A 205 1.19 -20.14 -8.87
C ALA A 205 1.97 -19.41 -9.98
N LEU A 206 3.18 -18.93 -9.69
CA LEU A 206 4.02 -18.20 -10.64
C LEU A 206 4.44 -19.02 -11.87
N PHE A 207 4.38 -20.36 -11.84
CA PHE A 207 4.58 -21.19 -13.04
C PHE A 207 3.49 -20.96 -14.11
N PHE A 208 2.27 -20.62 -13.69
CA PHE A 208 1.13 -20.39 -14.56
C PHE A 208 0.95 -18.91 -14.95
N VAL A 209 1.74 -18.02 -14.34
CA VAL A 209 1.66 -16.58 -14.56
C VAL A 209 2.63 -16.18 -15.69
N PRO A 210 2.16 -15.49 -16.74
CA PRO A 210 3.04 -14.96 -17.77
C PRO A 210 3.92 -13.85 -17.20
N GLU A 211 5.05 -13.57 -17.84
CA GLU A 211 5.85 -12.38 -17.49
C GLU A 211 5.14 -11.10 -17.98
N SER A 212 5.44 -9.96 -17.38
CA SER A 212 4.82 -8.68 -17.75
C SER A 212 5.02 -8.34 -19.24
N PRO A 213 3.94 -8.06 -20.01
CA PRO A 213 4.04 -7.65 -21.41
C PRO A 213 4.87 -6.38 -21.59
N ARG A 214 4.69 -5.39 -20.69
CA ARG A 214 5.42 -4.12 -20.74
C ARG A 214 6.92 -4.30 -20.51
N TRP A 215 7.30 -5.18 -19.59
CA TRP A 215 8.72 -5.49 -19.39
C TRP A 215 9.36 -6.17 -20.59
N LEU A 216 8.67 -7.16 -21.15
CA LEU A 216 9.14 -7.87 -22.33
C LEU A 216 9.34 -6.90 -23.50
N LEU A 217 8.44 -5.92 -23.66
CA LEU A 217 8.55 -4.87 -24.66
C LEU A 217 9.71 -3.91 -24.39
N HIS A 218 9.90 -3.49 -23.14
CA HIS A 218 11.08 -2.71 -22.72
C HIS A 218 12.39 -3.42 -23.07
N ARG A 219 12.43 -4.75 -22.90
CA ARG A 219 13.55 -5.63 -23.27
C ARG A 219 13.66 -5.98 -24.76
N GLY A 220 12.80 -5.42 -25.62
CA GLY A 220 12.81 -5.67 -27.07
C GLY A 220 12.27 -7.04 -27.49
N LYS A 221 11.68 -7.81 -26.56
CA LYS A 221 11.11 -9.15 -26.83
C LYS A 221 9.66 -9.04 -27.30
N VAL A 222 9.46 -8.42 -28.46
CA VAL A 222 8.13 -8.06 -29.01
C VAL A 222 7.18 -9.26 -29.12
N GLN A 223 7.65 -10.39 -29.68
CA GLN A 223 6.80 -11.58 -29.86
C GLN A 223 6.36 -12.20 -28.52
N ALA A 224 7.25 -12.25 -27.54
CA ALA A 224 6.93 -12.77 -26.21
C ALA A 224 5.96 -11.84 -25.47
N ALA A 225 6.13 -10.52 -25.60
CA ALA A 225 5.22 -9.52 -25.05
C ALA A 225 3.80 -9.68 -25.59
N ARG A 226 3.65 -9.90 -26.92
CA ARG A 226 2.34 -10.13 -27.55
C ARG A 226 1.66 -11.40 -27.02
N ARG A 227 2.39 -12.51 -26.94
CA ARG A 227 1.86 -13.77 -26.38
C ARG A 227 1.45 -13.62 -24.91
N ALA A 228 2.22 -12.89 -24.10
CA ALA A 228 1.89 -12.62 -22.71
C ALA A 228 0.59 -11.80 -22.58
N LEU A 229 0.42 -10.77 -23.43
CA LEU A 229 -0.79 -9.97 -23.48
C LEU A 229 -2.02 -10.81 -23.89
N GLU A 230 -1.88 -11.63 -24.93
CA GLU A 230 -2.91 -12.58 -25.38
C GLU A 230 -3.29 -13.56 -24.26
N GLN A 231 -2.33 -14.07 -23.50
CA GLN A 231 -2.59 -14.98 -22.38
C GLN A 231 -3.34 -14.30 -21.22
N LEU A 232 -2.98 -13.05 -20.90
CA LEU A 232 -3.61 -12.25 -19.84
C LEU A 232 -5.05 -11.87 -20.19
N ARG A 233 -5.29 -11.47 -21.44
CA ARG A 233 -6.60 -11.04 -21.93
C ARG A 233 -7.51 -12.22 -22.29
N GLY A 234 -6.93 -13.35 -22.71
CA GLY A 234 -7.60 -14.62 -22.90
C GLY A 234 -8.90 -14.52 -23.69
N THR A 235 -9.98 -15.10 -23.15
CA THR A 235 -11.34 -15.10 -23.74
C THR A 235 -12.03 -13.74 -23.77
N SER A 236 -11.51 -12.69 -23.11
CA SER A 236 -12.20 -11.40 -23.04
C SER A 236 -12.38 -10.76 -24.42
N TYR A 237 -11.52 -11.08 -25.40
CA TYR A 237 -11.65 -10.67 -26.79
C TYR A 237 -12.30 -11.72 -27.70
N ALA A 238 -12.21 -13.01 -27.34
CA ALA A 238 -12.92 -14.08 -28.06
C ALA A 238 -14.45 -14.01 -27.86
N THR A 239 -14.90 -13.64 -26.65
CA THR A 239 -16.33 -13.46 -26.37
C THR A 239 -16.91 -12.24 -27.07
N ILE A 240 -16.14 -11.15 -27.22
CA ILE A 240 -16.57 -9.97 -27.99
C ILE A 240 -16.72 -10.32 -29.47
N ARG A 241 -15.83 -11.17 -30.02
CA ARG A 241 -15.93 -11.68 -31.38
C ARG A 241 -17.20 -12.50 -31.61
N ALA A 242 -17.71 -13.19 -30.58
CA ALA A 242 -18.96 -13.97 -30.65
C ALA A 242 -20.24 -13.14 -30.39
N SER A 243 -20.14 -12.01 -29.67
CA SER A 243 -21.29 -11.12 -29.43
C SER A 243 -21.49 -10.06 -30.51
N SER A 244 -20.47 -9.81 -31.35
CA SER A 244 -20.53 -8.88 -32.49
C SER A 244 -20.79 -9.58 -33.82
N SER A 245 -20.67 -10.92 -33.90
CA SER A 245 -20.96 -11.73 -35.08
C SER A 245 -22.47 -12.05 -35.20
N GLY A 246 -23.32 -11.04 -35.07
CA GLY A 246 -24.76 -11.12 -35.31
C GLY A 246 -25.23 -10.49 -36.61
N ASP A 247 -24.35 -9.77 -37.33
CA ASP A 247 -24.67 -9.13 -38.62
C ASP A 247 -23.74 -9.66 -39.73
N GLU A 248 -24.35 -10.34 -40.70
CA GLU A 248 -23.72 -10.90 -41.91
C GLU A 248 -23.46 -9.82 -42.97
N SER A 249 -22.67 -8.78 -42.67
CA SER A 249 -22.37 -7.75 -43.67
C SER A 249 -20.96 -7.18 -43.55
N GLY A 250 -20.10 -7.62 -44.46
CA GLY A 250 -19.05 -6.79 -45.08
C GLY A 250 -17.85 -6.38 -44.22
N ASP A 251 -16.71 -6.96 -44.55
CA ASP A 251 -15.32 -6.47 -44.37
C ASP A 251 -15.14 -5.00 -43.96
N GLU A 252 -15.22 -4.72 -42.65
CA GLU A 252 -14.40 -3.70 -42.00
C GLU A 252 -13.86 -4.31 -40.70
N ILE A 253 -12.59 -4.69 -40.75
CA ILE A 253 -11.85 -5.26 -39.62
C ILE A 253 -11.78 -4.18 -38.54
N ALA A 254 -12.77 -4.13 -37.65
CA ALA A 254 -12.63 -3.42 -36.39
C ALA A 254 -11.35 -3.97 -35.74
N PRO A 255 -10.30 -3.14 -35.53
CA PRO A 255 -9.07 -3.64 -34.94
C PRO A 255 -9.46 -4.28 -33.63
N SER A 256 -9.20 -5.59 -33.48
CA SER A 256 -9.55 -6.32 -32.27
C SER A 256 -9.05 -5.47 -31.11
N LEU A 257 -9.85 -5.20 -30.07
CA LEU A 257 -9.45 -4.30 -28.96
C LEU A 257 -8.04 -4.60 -28.39
N LEU A 258 -7.58 -5.84 -28.56
CA LEU A 258 -6.21 -6.28 -28.32
C LEU A 258 -5.16 -5.53 -29.14
N GLU A 259 -5.38 -5.32 -30.45
CA GLU A 259 -4.48 -4.58 -31.34
C GLU A 259 -4.43 -3.09 -30.99
N LEU A 260 -5.56 -2.49 -30.61
CA LEU A 260 -5.60 -1.13 -30.08
C LEU A 260 -4.78 -1.02 -28.78
N GLU A 261 -5.02 -1.90 -27.81
CA GLU A 261 -4.26 -1.92 -26.55
C GLU A 261 -2.76 -2.20 -26.78
N TRP A 262 -2.44 -3.09 -27.73
CA TRP A 262 -1.07 -3.38 -28.13
C TRP A 262 -0.38 -2.15 -28.73
N ALA A 263 -1.04 -1.46 -29.66
CA ALA A 263 -0.50 -0.23 -30.26
C ALA A 263 -0.29 0.87 -29.22
N GLU A 264 -1.25 1.07 -28.31
CA GLU A 264 -1.13 1.99 -27.17
C GLU A 264 0.06 1.63 -26.27
N MET A 265 0.26 0.35 -25.98
CA MET A 265 1.36 -0.10 -25.13
C MET A 265 2.73 0.10 -25.79
N VAL A 266 2.86 -0.19 -27.09
CA VAL A 266 4.09 0.05 -27.86
C VAL A 266 4.42 1.52 -27.87
N LYS A 267 3.45 2.37 -28.22
CA LYS A 267 3.63 3.82 -28.24
C LYS A 267 4.03 4.36 -26.87
N GLY A 268 3.37 3.91 -25.80
CA GLY A 268 3.68 4.35 -24.44
C GLY A 268 5.08 3.94 -23.97
N VAL A 269 5.56 2.74 -24.32
CA VAL A 269 6.93 2.29 -24.00
C VAL A 269 7.99 3.06 -24.81
N GLU A 270 7.69 3.38 -26.08
CA GLU A 270 8.56 4.20 -26.94
C GLU A 270 8.71 5.63 -26.38
N GLU A 271 7.58 6.24 -25.99
CA GLU A 271 7.54 7.56 -25.36
C GLU A 271 8.29 7.55 -24.02
N GLU A 272 8.07 6.54 -23.17
CA GLU A 272 8.79 6.40 -21.90
C GLU A 272 10.30 6.30 -22.11
N LYS A 273 10.77 5.53 -23.11
CA LYS A 273 12.20 5.44 -23.44
C LYS A 273 12.77 6.77 -23.93
N ARG A 274 12.01 7.50 -24.74
CA ARG A 274 12.39 8.82 -25.26
C ARG A 274 12.47 9.87 -24.16
N GLU A 275 11.53 9.83 -23.21
CA GLU A 275 11.53 10.71 -22.04
C GLU A 275 12.66 10.36 -21.05
N GLN A 276 12.89 9.08 -20.78
CA GLN A 276 13.96 8.62 -19.89
C GLN A 276 15.36 9.01 -20.39
N GLY A 277 15.57 9.11 -21.70
CA GLY A 277 16.83 9.57 -22.29
C GLY A 277 17.20 11.02 -21.98
N ASN A 278 16.25 11.86 -21.53
CA ASN A 278 16.42 13.30 -21.38
C ASN A 278 16.25 13.82 -19.94
N VAL A 279 16.10 12.95 -18.93
CA VAL A 279 15.72 13.36 -17.57
C VAL A 279 16.78 12.97 -16.55
N THR A 280 17.36 13.96 -15.88
CA THR A 280 18.32 13.71 -14.79
C THR A 280 17.59 13.73 -13.45
N ALA A 281 17.93 12.85 -12.51
CA ALA A 281 17.32 12.82 -11.17
C ALA A 281 17.40 14.19 -10.45
N LEU A 282 18.43 14.99 -10.72
CA LEU A 282 18.60 16.35 -10.17
C LEU A 282 17.53 17.35 -10.64
N ASP A 283 16.82 17.08 -11.72
CA ASP A 283 15.75 17.96 -12.21
C ASP A 283 14.55 17.98 -11.25
N MET A 284 14.42 16.98 -10.37
CA MET A 284 13.39 16.95 -9.32
C MET A 284 13.54 18.07 -8.28
N PHE A 285 14.75 18.63 -8.16
CA PHE A 285 15.06 19.70 -7.20
C PHE A 285 15.04 21.10 -7.83
N ARG A 286 14.54 21.24 -9.07
CA ARG A 286 14.56 22.51 -9.81
C ARG A 286 13.16 23.06 -10.04
N GLY A 287 13.01 24.38 -9.85
CA GLY A 287 11.84 25.15 -10.26
C GLY A 287 10.49 24.64 -9.73
N THR A 288 9.52 24.47 -10.63
CA THR A 288 8.16 24.02 -10.31
C THR A 288 8.14 22.56 -9.81
N ASP A 289 9.05 21.73 -10.30
CA ASP A 289 9.16 20.32 -9.91
C ASP A 289 9.68 20.16 -8.48
N LEU A 290 10.47 21.11 -7.96
CA LEU A 290 10.87 21.13 -6.54
C LEU A 290 9.64 21.23 -5.62
N ARG A 291 8.69 22.11 -5.94
CA ARG A 291 7.45 22.26 -5.15
C ARG A 291 6.67 20.94 -5.16
N ARG A 292 6.56 20.28 -6.32
CA ARG A 292 5.87 19.00 -6.47
C ARG A 292 6.55 17.87 -5.69
N THR A 293 7.88 17.81 -5.76
CA THR A 293 8.70 16.85 -5.03
C THR A 293 8.56 17.01 -3.52
N ILE A 294 8.65 18.23 -3.00
CA ILE A 294 8.45 18.50 -1.56
C ILE A 294 7.04 18.09 -1.12
N LEU A 295 6.00 18.43 -1.90
CA LEU A 295 4.63 18.03 -1.57
C LEU A 295 4.47 16.51 -1.55
N CYS A 296 5.07 15.78 -2.49
CA CYS A 296 5.07 14.32 -2.52
C CYS A 296 5.75 13.72 -1.27
N TYR A 297 6.93 14.25 -0.91
CA TYR A 297 7.68 13.81 0.28
C TYR A 297 6.89 14.07 1.56
N CYS A 298 6.31 15.27 1.71
CA CYS A 298 5.48 15.59 2.86
C CYS A 298 4.22 14.72 2.91
N MET A 299 3.59 14.41 1.77
CA MET A 299 2.41 13.52 1.72
C MET A 299 2.72 12.10 2.21
N ILE A 300 3.85 11.52 1.81
CA ILE A 300 4.29 10.23 2.32
C ILE A 300 4.71 10.34 3.79
N GLY A 301 5.38 11.43 4.18
CA GLY A 301 5.72 11.72 5.58
C GLY A 301 4.50 11.80 6.50
N CYS A 302 3.41 12.41 6.04
CA CYS A 302 2.14 12.48 6.77
C CYS A 302 1.55 11.11 7.12
N GLN A 303 1.85 10.08 6.33
CA GLN A 303 1.45 8.71 6.62
C GLN A 303 2.10 8.19 7.90
N SER A 304 3.40 8.46 8.07
CA SER A 304 4.16 8.06 9.26
C SER A 304 3.86 8.97 10.45
N ALA A 305 3.64 10.26 10.17
CA ALA A 305 3.27 11.26 11.16
C ALA A 305 1.89 11.01 11.79
N SER A 306 1.01 10.20 11.18
CA SER A 306 -0.29 9.86 11.76
C SER A 306 -0.21 8.99 13.02
N GLY A 307 0.93 8.31 13.24
CA GLY A 307 1.12 7.34 14.32
C GLY A 307 0.66 5.92 13.99
N VAL A 308 0.35 5.62 12.72
CA VAL A 308 -0.12 4.27 12.35
C VAL A 308 0.91 3.18 12.64
N TRP A 309 2.20 3.44 12.43
CA TRP A 309 3.24 2.42 12.54
C TRP A 309 3.40 1.93 13.98
N PHE A 310 3.19 2.82 14.95
CA PHE A 310 3.10 2.46 16.37
C PHE A 310 2.00 1.42 16.60
N LEU A 311 0.77 1.69 16.12
CA LEU A 311 -0.33 0.76 16.35
C LEU A 311 -0.17 -0.54 15.55
N ILE A 312 0.30 -0.49 14.31
CA ILE A 312 0.55 -1.70 13.52
C ILE A 312 1.59 -2.60 14.21
N GLY A 313 2.70 -2.02 14.66
CA GLY A 313 3.81 -2.78 15.25
C GLY A 313 3.60 -3.21 16.69
N TYR A 314 2.79 -2.49 17.47
CA TYR A 314 2.74 -2.66 18.93
C TYR A 314 1.33 -2.66 19.54
N GLN A 315 0.24 -2.67 18.77
CA GLN A 315 -1.13 -2.60 19.34
C GLN A 315 -1.42 -3.67 20.39
N THR A 316 -1.06 -4.94 20.14
CA THR A 316 -1.40 -6.03 21.05
C THR A 316 -0.62 -5.87 22.35
N TYR A 317 0.68 -5.59 22.26
CA TYR A 317 1.52 -5.29 23.42
C TYR A 317 1.02 -4.06 24.18
N PHE A 318 0.65 -2.99 23.46
CA PHE A 318 0.12 -1.78 24.04
C PHE A 318 -1.17 -2.01 24.85
N PHE A 319 -2.07 -2.87 24.35
CA PHE A 319 -3.25 -3.27 25.11
C PHE A 319 -2.91 -4.13 26.33
N THR A 320 -1.97 -5.06 26.21
CA THR A 320 -1.51 -5.89 27.34
C THR A 320 -0.89 -5.03 28.44
N VAL A 321 0.02 -4.11 28.10
CA VAL A 321 0.64 -3.19 29.08
C VAL A 321 -0.38 -2.23 29.69
N SER A 322 -1.47 -1.92 28.98
CA SER A 322 -2.56 -1.09 29.50
C SER A 322 -3.54 -1.86 30.42
N GLY A 323 -3.27 -3.13 30.74
CA GLY A 323 -4.11 -3.96 31.63
C GLY A 323 -5.38 -4.50 30.96
N ILE A 324 -5.39 -4.61 29.63
CA ILE A 324 -6.54 -5.15 28.89
C ILE A 324 -6.38 -6.65 28.68
N THR A 325 -7.16 -7.43 29.43
CA THR A 325 -7.11 -8.91 29.45
C THR A 325 -7.36 -9.56 28.08
N LYS A 326 -8.14 -8.93 27.20
CA LYS A 326 -8.51 -9.44 25.85
C LYS A 326 -7.75 -8.75 24.70
N ALA A 327 -6.49 -8.37 24.92
CA ALA A 327 -5.66 -7.64 23.94
C ALA A 327 -5.66 -8.23 22.51
N PHE A 328 -5.52 -9.56 22.38
CA PHE A 328 -5.48 -10.24 21.08
C PHE A 328 -6.82 -10.17 20.32
N GLU A 329 -7.95 -10.32 21.02
CA GLU A 329 -9.29 -10.23 20.41
C GLU A 329 -9.56 -8.81 19.90
N PHE A 330 -9.15 -7.79 20.67
CA PHE A 330 -9.29 -6.39 20.27
C PHE A 330 -8.36 -6.00 19.11
N SER A 331 -7.16 -6.59 19.00
CA SER A 331 -6.28 -6.44 17.83
C SER A 331 -6.93 -6.97 16.54
N ILE A 332 -7.58 -8.14 16.60
CA ILE A 332 -8.35 -8.69 15.47
C ILE A 332 -9.51 -7.76 15.12
N MET A 333 -10.27 -7.31 16.11
CA MET A 333 -11.37 -6.38 15.93
C MET A 333 -10.91 -5.10 15.23
N ASN A 334 -9.82 -4.48 15.69
CA ASN A 334 -9.24 -3.27 15.08
C ASN A 334 -8.86 -3.48 13.62
N THR A 335 -8.29 -4.64 13.29
CA THR A 335 -7.91 -4.98 11.93
C THR A 335 -9.14 -5.14 11.02
N CYS A 336 -10.22 -5.74 11.53
CA CYS A 336 -11.51 -5.81 10.84
C CYS A 336 -12.13 -4.42 10.60
N PHE A 337 -12.07 -3.52 11.58
CA PHE A 337 -12.50 -2.13 11.40
C PHE A 337 -11.64 -1.40 10.37
N GLY A 338 -10.32 -1.64 10.35
CA GLY A 338 -9.42 -1.16 9.30
C GLY A 338 -9.85 -1.62 7.91
N PHE A 339 -10.17 -2.91 7.76
CA PHE A 339 -10.66 -3.48 6.50
C PHE A 339 -11.97 -2.82 6.03
N LEU A 340 -12.94 -2.64 6.93
CA LEU A 340 -14.18 -1.89 6.63
C LEU A 340 -13.88 -0.45 6.21
N GLY A 341 -12.92 0.19 6.90
CA GLY A 341 -12.41 1.52 6.58
C GLY A 341 -11.93 1.62 5.14
N VAL A 342 -11.06 0.72 4.69
CA VAL A 342 -10.53 0.70 3.30
C VAL A 342 -11.67 0.67 2.27
N ASN A 343 -12.65 -0.21 2.47
CA ASN A 343 -13.76 -0.39 1.53
C ASN A 343 -14.60 0.89 1.40
N ILE A 344 -14.99 1.47 2.53
CA ILE A 344 -15.79 2.70 2.58
C ILE A 344 -14.98 3.89 2.05
N GLY A 345 -13.69 3.95 2.42
CA GLY A 345 -12.75 4.96 1.97
C GLY A 345 -12.60 5.02 0.47
N MET A 346 -12.32 3.88 -0.17
CA MET A 346 -12.20 3.79 -1.63
C MET A 346 -13.50 4.22 -2.33
N TYR A 347 -14.65 3.84 -1.80
CA TYR A 347 -15.95 4.26 -2.33
C TYR A 347 -16.16 5.78 -2.18
N ALA A 348 -15.85 6.33 -1.00
CA ALA A 348 -16.00 7.75 -0.70
C ALA A 348 -15.07 8.63 -1.56
N ILE A 349 -13.81 8.21 -1.75
CA ILE A 349 -12.84 8.82 -2.66
C ILE A 349 -13.40 8.89 -4.09
N ARG A 350 -14.03 7.82 -4.57
CA ARG A 350 -14.55 7.78 -5.94
C ARG A 350 -15.76 8.70 -6.12
N ASN A 351 -16.74 8.63 -5.21
CA ASN A 351 -18.06 9.19 -5.47
C ASN A 351 -18.31 10.52 -4.74
N TRP A 352 -17.94 10.62 -3.46
CA TRP A 352 -18.45 11.67 -2.58
C TRP A 352 -17.42 12.76 -2.27
N LEU A 353 -16.24 12.36 -1.80
CA LEU A 353 -15.24 13.28 -1.23
C LEU A 353 -14.11 13.59 -2.21
N GLY A 354 -13.65 14.84 -2.18
CA GLY A 354 -12.41 15.27 -2.80
C GLY A 354 -11.18 14.70 -2.09
N ARG A 355 -10.03 14.71 -2.77
CA ARG A 355 -8.77 14.14 -2.23
C ARG A 355 -8.28 14.92 -1.03
N ARG A 356 -8.45 16.24 -1.03
CA ARG A 356 -8.06 17.10 0.09
C ARG A 356 -9.00 16.91 1.27
N ALA A 357 -10.31 16.86 1.01
CA ALA A 357 -11.33 16.72 2.05
C ALA A 357 -11.14 15.43 2.85
N ILE A 358 -10.92 14.30 2.17
CA ILE A 358 -10.77 13.02 2.86
C ILE A 358 -9.51 12.97 3.73
N LEU A 359 -8.39 13.53 3.26
CA LEU A 359 -7.16 13.64 4.03
C LEU A 359 -7.35 14.46 5.31
N MET A 360 -8.06 15.59 5.22
CA MET A 360 -8.36 16.43 6.39
C MET A 360 -9.28 15.71 7.38
N VAL A 361 -10.38 15.10 6.92
CA VAL A 361 -11.31 14.34 7.78
C VAL A 361 -10.56 13.20 8.48
N GLY A 362 -9.74 12.47 7.73
CA GLY A 362 -8.91 11.39 8.27
C GLY A 362 -7.95 11.86 9.36
N ALA A 363 -7.16 12.90 9.11
CA ALA A 363 -6.19 13.39 10.08
C ALA A 363 -6.85 14.02 11.31
N ILE A 364 -7.98 14.73 11.17
CA ILE A 364 -8.75 15.25 12.31
C ILE A 364 -9.26 14.09 13.16
N ALA A 365 -9.92 13.11 12.54
CA ALA A 365 -10.47 11.97 13.27
C ALA A 365 -9.37 11.14 13.95
N CYS A 366 -8.25 10.87 13.26
CA CYS A 366 -7.09 10.17 13.82
C CYS A 366 -6.48 10.93 15.01
N GLY A 367 -6.32 12.25 14.86
CA GLY A 367 -5.80 13.12 15.93
C GLY A 367 -6.71 13.14 17.15
N LEU A 368 -8.03 13.25 16.96
CA LEU A 368 -9.01 13.22 18.04
C LEU A 368 -9.07 11.85 18.74
N CYS A 369 -8.95 10.75 17.99
CA CYS A 369 -8.90 9.41 18.58
C CYS A 369 -7.65 9.23 19.46
N GLN A 370 -6.47 9.62 18.95
CA GLN A 370 -5.21 9.57 19.72
C GLN A 370 -5.25 10.49 20.94
N LEU A 371 -5.86 11.67 20.82
CA LEU A 371 -6.05 12.59 21.93
C LEU A 371 -7.01 12.01 22.98
N GLY A 372 -8.13 11.42 22.55
CA GLY A 372 -9.10 10.77 23.42
C GLY A 372 -8.50 9.61 24.22
N SER A 373 -7.71 8.76 23.56
CA SER A 373 -6.94 7.70 24.21
C SER A 373 -5.95 8.25 25.25
N ALA A 374 -5.23 9.32 24.94
CA ALA A 374 -4.23 9.92 25.84
C ALA A 374 -4.87 10.63 27.05
N ILE A 375 -6.00 11.32 26.85
CA ILE A 375 -6.76 11.96 27.93
C ILE A 375 -7.33 10.91 28.88
N ALA A 376 -7.95 9.86 28.35
CA ALA A 376 -8.51 8.78 29.18
C ALA A 376 -7.44 8.18 30.12
N ALA A 377 -6.24 7.95 29.58
CA ALA A 377 -5.09 7.42 30.33
C ALA A 377 -4.52 8.41 31.36
N THR A 378 -4.73 9.71 31.18
CA THR A 378 -4.25 10.75 32.10
C THR A 378 -5.24 11.00 33.24
N VAL A 379 -6.55 10.97 32.95
CA VAL A 379 -7.61 11.28 33.92
C VAL A 379 -7.85 10.13 34.90
N SER A 380 -7.90 8.89 34.41
CA SER A 380 -8.13 7.72 35.27
C SER A 380 -7.22 6.55 34.88
N PRO A 381 -5.94 6.57 35.28
CA PRO A 381 -5.02 5.48 34.97
C PRO A 381 -5.54 4.15 35.56
N ASN A 382 -5.37 3.06 34.82
CA ASN A 382 -5.71 1.68 35.23
C ASN A 382 -7.18 1.44 35.62
N SER A 383 -8.11 2.25 35.08
CA SER A 383 -9.55 2.05 35.27
C SER A 383 -10.16 1.24 34.11
N LEU A 384 -11.20 0.44 34.39
CA LEU A 384 -11.95 -0.28 33.35
C LEU A 384 -12.51 0.66 32.26
N PRO A 385 -13.10 1.84 32.60
CA PRO A 385 -13.54 2.80 31.59
C PRO A 385 -12.41 3.30 30.69
N THR A 386 -11.20 3.50 31.23
CA THR A 386 -10.03 3.90 30.43
C THR A 386 -9.64 2.83 29.42
N GLY A 387 -9.63 1.55 29.82
CA GLY A 387 -9.37 0.44 28.92
C GLY A 387 -10.40 0.37 27.78
N GLN A 388 -11.68 0.55 28.09
CA GLN A 388 -12.76 0.58 27.09
C GLN A 388 -12.62 1.77 26.12
N ALA A 389 -12.32 2.96 26.64
CA ALA A 389 -12.06 4.13 25.82
C ALA A 389 -10.86 3.91 24.89
N LEU A 390 -9.78 3.32 25.41
CA LEU A 390 -8.57 3.04 24.63
C LEU A 390 -8.85 2.11 23.44
N VAL A 391 -9.58 1.03 23.68
CA VAL A 391 -10.00 0.08 22.64
C VAL A 391 -10.89 0.77 21.60
N ALA A 392 -11.92 1.50 22.04
CA ALA A 392 -12.86 2.18 21.15
C ALA A 392 -12.18 3.22 20.26
N PHE A 393 -11.33 4.09 20.83
CA PHE A 393 -10.60 5.09 20.07
C PHE A 393 -9.55 4.49 19.14
N THR A 394 -8.90 3.38 19.52
CA THR A 394 -7.95 2.69 18.63
C THR A 394 -8.66 2.02 17.45
N ALA A 395 -9.85 1.45 17.66
CA ALA A 395 -10.68 0.89 16.60
C ALA A 395 -11.15 1.97 15.60
N LEU A 396 -11.63 3.11 16.12
CA LEU A 396 -12.01 4.27 15.31
C LEU A 396 -10.81 4.84 14.55
N PHE A 397 -9.64 4.95 15.20
CA PHE A 397 -8.40 5.35 14.55
C PHE A 397 -8.11 4.43 13.36
N MET A 398 -8.17 3.10 13.53
CA MET A 398 -7.89 2.17 12.44
C MET A 398 -8.87 2.31 11.28
N PHE A 399 -10.15 2.52 11.57
CA PHE A 399 -11.17 2.76 10.56
C PHE A 399 -10.90 4.04 9.76
N PHE A 400 -10.73 5.19 10.44
CA PHE A 400 -10.51 6.47 9.77
C PHE A 400 -9.15 6.56 9.09
N TYR A 401 -8.11 5.97 9.68
CA TYR A 401 -6.79 5.94 9.06
C TYR A 401 -6.84 5.16 7.76
N ASN A 402 -7.33 3.91 7.77
CA ASN A 402 -7.37 3.07 6.58
C ASN A 402 -8.33 3.60 5.50
N GLY A 403 -9.48 4.15 5.91
CA GLY A 403 -10.46 4.70 4.97
C GLY A 403 -10.13 6.08 4.43
N CYS A 404 -9.33 6.87 5.14
CA CYS A 404 -9.00 8.23 4.72
C CYS A 404 -7.53 8.37 4.37
N VAL A 405 -6.67 8.57 5.36
CA VAL A 405 -5.25 8.91 5.14
C VAL A 405 -4.54 7.79 4.38
N GLY A 406 -4.66 6.54 4.83
CA GLY A 406 -4.04 5.37 4.20
C GLY A 406 -4.48 5.15 2.76
N ALA A 407 -5.78 5.25 2.47
CA ALA A 407 -6.31 5.08 1.11
C ALA A 407 -5.94 6.22 0.15
N ALA A 408 -5.85 7.46 0.64
CA ALA A 408 -5.63 8.65 -0.20
C ALA A 408 -4.15 9.04 -0.37
N SER A 409 -3.27 8.73 0.60
CA SER A 409 -1.88 9.20 0.60
C SER A 409 -1.09 8.84 -0.67
N TYR A 410 -1.12 7.56 -1.08
CA TYR A 410 -0.37 7.10 -2.25
C TYR A 410 -0.92 7.66 -3.57
N PRO A 411 -2.25 7.59 -3.86
CA PRO A 411 -2.81 8.22 -5.05
C PRO A 411 -2.45 9.71 -5.15
N VAL A 412 -2.64 10.46 -4.06
CA VAL A 412 -2.32 11.90 -4.02
C VAL A 412 -0.83 12.14 -4.25
N ALA A 413 0.05 11.36 -3.62
CA ALA A 413 1.49 11.48 -3.83
C ALA A 413 1.90 11.23 -5.29
N THR A 414 1.22 10.34 -6.00
CA THR A 414 1.50 10.06 -7.42
C THR A 414 0.91 11.10 -8.39
N GLU A 415 -0.24 11.68 -8.05
CA GLU A 415 -0.94 12.71 -8.85
C GLU A 415 -0.25 14.08 -8.76
N LEU A 416 0.41 14.38 -7.62
CA LEU A 416 1.14 15.64 -7.42
C LEU A 416 2.39 15.80 -8.29
N VAL A 417 2.94 14.70 -8.79
CA VAL A 417 4.22 14.68 -9.51
C VAL A 417 3.99 14.67 -11.01
N SER A 418 4.81 15.45 -11.73
CA SER A 418 4.91 15.39 -13.19
C SER A 418 5.14 13.96 -13.69
N SER A 419 4.47 13.59 -14.78
CA SER A 419 4.67 12.30 -15.47
C SER A 419 6.15 11.97 -15.66
N ARG A 420 6.93 12.95 -16.13
CA ARG A 420 8.36 12.85 -16.46
C ARG A 420 9.25 12.45 -15.28
N LEU A 421 8.95 12.94 -14.08
CA LEU A 421 9.76 12.73 -12.87
C LEU A 421 9.12 11.75 -11.88
N ARG A 422 7.93 11.22 -12.19
CA ARG A 422 7.12 10.40 -11.29
C ARG A 422 7.89 9.23 -10.69
N ALA A 423 8.63 8.48 -11.51
CA ALA A 423 9.39 7.31 -11.04
C ALA A 423 10.45 7.68 -10.00
N TRP A 424 11.23 8.75 -10.24
CA TRP A 424 12.27 9.22 -9.33
C TRP A 424 11.69 9.80 -8.03
N THR A 425 10.72 10.70 -8.15
CA THR A 425 10.14 11.38 -6.98
C THR A 425 9.35 10.43 -6.10
N VAL A 426 8.47 9.60 -6.66
CA VAL A 426 7.66 8.67 -5.86
C VAL A 426 8.52 7.57 -5.24
N GLY A 427 9.51 7.04 -5.98
CA GLY A 427 10.41 6.00 -5.45
C GLY A 427 11.26 6.50 -4.26
N THR A 428 11.83 7.69 -4.37
CA THR A 428 12.64 8.28 -3.29
C THR A 428 11.77 8.75 -2.11
N ALA A 429 10.57 9.29 -2.37
CA ALA A 429 9.59 9.62 -1.32
C ALA A 429 9.13 8.38 -0.55
N THR A 430 8.88 7.27 -1.25
CA THR A 430 8.50 5.98 -0.62
C THR A 430 9.63 5.43 0.25
N SER A 431 10.87 5.58 -0.20
CA SER A 431 12.07 5.20 0.59
C SER A 431 12.16 6.01 1.88
N LEU A 432 11.92 7.33 1.83
CA LEU A 432 11.79 8.16 3.03
C LEU A 432 10.63 7.69 3.93
N GLY A 433 9.51 7.29 3.34
CA GLY A 433 8.38 6.70 4.07
C GLY A 433 8.79 5.49 4.92
N TYR A 434 9.53 4.54 4.34
CA TYR A 434 10.06 3.38 5.07
C TYR A 434 11.10 3.76 6.13
N LEU A 435 11.94 4.77 5.88
CA LEU A 435 12.88 5.27 6.88
C LEU A 435 12.15 5.88 8.08
N LEU A 436 11.10 6.66 7.85
CA LEU A 436 10.26 7.21 8.91
C LEU A 436 9.50 6.11 9.65
N ALA A 437 8.96 5.11 8.94
CA ALA A 437 8.34 3.94 9.54
C ALA A 437 9.31 3.19 10.46
N TRP A 438 10.54 2.98 10.00
CA TRP A 438 11.62 2.38 10.80
C TRP A 438 11.90 3.21 12.06
N LEU A 439 12.02 4.53 11.93
CA LEU A 439 12.26 5.43 13.06
C LEU A 439 11.14 5.35 14.10
N VAL A 440 9.87 5.35 13.66
CA VAL A 440 8.72 5.21 14.56
C VAL A 440 8.77 3.85 15.27
N ASN A 441 9.01 2.77 14.53
CA ASN A 441 9.08 1.43 15.11
C ASN A 441 10.25 1.28 16.09
N PHE A 442 11.38 1.93 15.84
CA PHE A 442 12.54 1.93 16.71
C PHE A 442 12.30 2.76 17.98
N CYS A 443 11.67 3.93 17.89
CA CYS A 443 11.45 4.79 19.06
C CYS A 443 10.28 4.31 19.94
N THR A 444 9.25 3.69 19.36
CA THR A 444 7.98 3.40 20.05
C THR A 444 8.15 2.59 21.34
N PRO A 445 8.89 1.47 21.40
CA PRO A 445 9.04 0.68 22.63
C PRO A 445 9.61 1.48 23.79
N TYR A 446 10.52 2.42 23.54
CA TYR A 446 11.10 3.28 24.57
C TYR A 446 10.04 4.15 25.27
N PHE A 447 8.99 4.55 24.56
CA PHE A 447 7.88 5.33 25.12
C PHE A 447 6.85 4.48 25.88
N ILE A 448 6.52 3.29 25.36
CA ILE A 448 5.40 2.49 25.88
C ILE A 448 5.81 1.47 26.95
N ASN A 449 7.08 1.07 27.00
CA ASN A 449 7.53 0.02 27.92
C ASN A 449 7.61 0.55 29.37
N PRO A 450 7.09 -0.21 30.37
CA PRO A 450 7.14 0.17 31.78
C PRO A 450 8.53 0.45 32.35
N GLU A 451 9.59 -0.17 31.81
CA GLU A 451 10.96 0.00 32.31
C GLU A 451 11.63 1.33 31.94
N HIS A 452 11.09 2.04 30.95
CA HIS A 452 11.66 3.28 30.45
C HIS A 452 10.74 4.46 30.76
N LEU A 453 10.26 5.16 29.74
CA LEU A 453 9.42 6.33 29.91
C LEU A 453 8.06 5.99 30.51
N ASN A 454 7.55 4.76 30.30
CA ASN A 454 6.25 4.29 30.77
C ASN A 454 5.11 5.30 30.50
N TRP A 455 5.09 5.88 29.29
CA TRP A 455 4.04 6.82 28.91
C TRP A 455 2.73 6.11 28.60
N GLY A 456 2.77 4.80 28.28
CA GLY A 456 1.61 4.03 27.90
C GLY A 456 0.77 4.77 26.86
N ALA A 457 -0.53 4.91 27.12
CA ALA A 457 -1.45 5.62 26.21
C ALA A 457 -1.24 7.15 26.13
N ARG A 458 -0.46 7.76 27.03
CA ARG A 458 -0.08 9.19 26.91
C ARG A 458 0.80 9.46 25.69
N TYR A 459 1.40 8.42 25.10
CA TYR A 459 2.11 8.52 23.83
C TYR A 459 1.22 9.09 22.70
N GLY A 460 -0.10 8.92 22.80
CA GLY A 460 -1.08 9.53 21.88
C GLY A 460 -1.03 11.06 21.80
N TYR A 461 -0.50 11.78 22.81
CA TYR A 461 -0.36 13.24 22.75
C TYR A 461 0.58 13.71 21.64
N ILE A 462 1.69 12.98 21.42
CA ILE A 462 2.63 13.29 20.33
C ILE A 462 1.92 13.14 18.99
N TRP A 463 1.19 12.04 18.80
CA TRP A 463 0.49 11.75 17.56
C TRP A 463 -0.70 12.67 17.33
N ALA A 464 -1.39 13.12 18.37
CA ALA A 464 -2.44 14.14 18.25
C ALA A 464 -1.87 15.47 17.73
N GLY A 465 -0.75 15.93 18.28
CA GLY A 465 -0.06 17.14 17.82
C GLY A 465 0.45 17.00 16.38
N SER A 466 1.03 15.85 16.05
CA SER A 466 1.49 15.52 14.70
C SER A 466 0.35 15.49 13.68
N ASN A 467 -0.80 14.87 14.02
CA ASN A 467 -1.99 14.88 13.17
C ASN A 467 -2.55 16.29 12.97
N LEU A 468 -2.51 17.16 13.98
CA LEU A 468 -2.90 18.57 13.83
C LEU A 468 -1.98 19.29 12.82
N ALA A 469 -0.67 19.04 12.88
CA ALA A 469 0.27 19.58 11.90
C ALA A 469 -0.03 19.05 10.47
N CYS A 470 -0.39 17.77 10.33
CA CYS A 470 -0.86 17.21 9.05
C CYS A 470 -2.12 17.92 8.54
N VAL A 471 -3.10 18.22 9.41
CA VAL A 471 -4.31 18.96 9.03
C VAL A 471 -3.98 20.35 8.51
N VAL A 472 -3.09 21.09 9.19
CA VAL A 472 -2.60 22.39 8.74
C VAL A 472 -1.93 22.24 7.38
N PHE A 473 -1.06 21.24 7.21
CA PHE A 473 -0.40 20.98 5.93
C PHE A 473 -1.41 20.69 4.80
N PHE A 474 -2.37 19.79 5.03
CA PHE A 474 -3.42 19.46 4.05
C PHE A 474 -4.30 20.65 3.70
N TYR A 475 -4.54 21.55 4.66
CA TYR A 475 -5.34 22.74 4.43
C TYR A 475 -4.62 23.83 3.62
N PHE A 476 -3.32 24.03 3.84
CA PHE A 476 -2.59 25.11 3.16
C PHE A 476 -1.91 24.68 1.86
N PHE A 477 -1.39 23.46 1.79
CA PHE A 477 -0.44 23.06 0.75
C PHE A 477 -0.99 22.05 -0.25
N ILE A 478 -1.97 21.22 0.15
CA ILE A 478 -2.54 20.20 -0.74
C ILE A 478 -3.69 20.77 -1.57
N PRO A 479 -3.58 20.77 -2.92
CA PRO A 479 -4.67 21.19 -3.78
C PRO A 479 -5.77 20.12 -3.88
N GLU A 480 -6.96 20.55 -4.30
CA GLU A 480 -8.01 19.59 -4.71
C GLU A 480 -7.76 19.15 -6.15
N MET A 481 -7.68 17.84 -6.37
CA MET A 481 -7.33 17.22 -7.65
C MET A 481 -8.47 16.38 -8.24
N LYS A 482 -9.62 16.27 -7.55
CA LYS A 482 -10.77 15.49 -8.02
C LYS A 482 -11.24 15.98 -9.39
N GLY A 483 -11.32 15.05 -10.35
CA GLY A 483 -11.89 15.27 -11.67
C GLY A 483 -11.00 16.00 -12.67
N ARG A 484 -9.69 16.11 -12.40
CA ARG A 484 -8.70 16.69 -13.31
C ARG A 484 -7.85 15.61 -13.97
N SER A 485 -7.47 15.81 -15.23
CA SER A 485 -6.51 14.93 -15.90
C SER A 485 -5.08 15.20 -15.41
N LEU A 486 -4.16 14.26 -15.64
CA LEU A 486 -2.76 14.44 -15.23
C LEU A 486 -2.11 15.59 -16.01
N GLU A 487 -2.51 15.77 -17.27
CA GLU A 487 -2.05 16.83 -18.17
C GLU A 487 -2.58 18.21 -17.72
N GLU A 488 -3.85 18.28 -17.30
CA GLU A 488 -4.41 19.50 -16.69
C GLU A 488 -3.68 19.88 -15.40
N LEU A 489 -3.33 18.89 -14.57
CA LEU A 489 -2.54 19.14 -13.37
C LEU A 489 -1.15 19.70 -13.74
N ASP A 490 -0.49 19.17 -14.75
CA ASP A 490 0.77 19.70 -15.28
C ASP A 490 0.67 21.17 -15.71
N GLU A 491 -0.41 21.55 -16.39
CA GLU A 491 -0.68 22.94 -16.77
C GLU A 491 -0.85 23.84 -15.53
N ILE A 492 -1.67 23.44 -14.55
CA ILE A 492 -1.95 24.24 -13.35
C ILE A 492 -0.68 24.49 -12.52
N PHE A 493 0.16 23.46 -12.38
CA PHE A 493 1.43 23.59 -11.67
C PHE A 493 2.44 24.45 -12.45
N ALA A 494 2.50 24.31 -13.77
CA ALA A 494 3.32 25.18 -14.63
C ALA A 494 2.91 26.66 -14.52
N ALA A 495 1.60 26.93 -14.43
CA ALA A 495 1.02 28.25 -14.17
C ALA A 495 1.23 28.76 -12.73
N ARG A 496 1.93 28.00 -11.87
CA ARG A 496 2.26 28.35 -10.47
C ARG A 496 1.06 28.76 -9.63
N VAL A 497 -0.10 28.17 -9.89
CA VAL A 497 -1.34 28.49 -9.17
C VAL A 497 -1.18 28.12 -7.68
N SER A 498 -1.78 28.92 -6.80
CA SER A 498 -1.85 28.61 -5.38
C SER A 498 -2.76 27.40 -5.14
N ALA A 499 -2.42 26.52 -4.19
CA ALA A 499 -3.14 25.27 -3.94
C ALA A 499 -4.66 25.45 -3.70
N ARG A 500 -5.08 26.65 -3.25
CA ARG A 500 -6.50 26.98 -3.01
C ARG A 500 -7.29 27.35 -4.26
N LYS A 501 -6.63 27.76 -5.34
CA LYS A 501 -7.28 28.19 -6.60
C LYS A 501 -7.25 27.10 -7.67
N PHE A 502 -6.82 25.88 -7.32
CA PHE A 502 -6.76 24.74 -8.25
C PHE A 502 -8.15 24.36 -8.78
N SER A 503 -9.18 24.36 -7.93
CA SER A 503 -10.54 24.01 -8.38
C SER A 503 -11.10 25.03 -9.37
N SER A 504 -10.80 26.32 -9.17
CA SER A 504 -11.28 27.45 -9.98
C SER A 504 -10.45 27.73 -11.24
N TYR A 505 -9.34 27.02 -11.46
CA TYR A 505 -8.50 27.26 -12.63
C TYR A 505 -9.09 26.57 -13.86
N HIS A 506 -9.23 27.32 -14.95
CA HIS A 506 -9.66 26.81 -16.25
C HIS A 506 -8.43 26.43 -17.06
N CYS A 507 -8.30 25.15 -17.40
CA CYS A 507 -7.17 24.62 -18.15
C CYS A 507 -7.47 24.73 -19.65
N LEU A 508 -6.51 25.26 -20.41
CA LEU A 508 -6.62 25.43 -21.86
C LEU A 508 -6.61 24.08 -22.57
N ILE A 509 -5.88 23.09 -22.04
CA ILE A 509 -5.82 21.73 -22.61
C ILE A 509 -7.20 21.05 -22.53
N GLY A 510 -7.90 21.20 -21.41
CA GLY A 510 -9.25 20.66 -21.24
C GLY A 510 -10.29 21.35 -22.14
N GLU A 511 -10.10 22.64 -22.43
CA GLU A 511 -10.95 23.40 -23.34
C GLU A 511 -10.70 23.03 -24.81
N ALA A 512 -9.44 22.88 -25.22
CA ALA A 512 -9.09 22.39 -26.55
C ALA A 512 -9.65 20.99 -26.81
N ALA A 513 -9.53 20.07 -25.85
CA ALA A 513 -10.12 18.74 -25.95
C ALA A 513 -11.66 18.76 -26.05
N ARG A 514 -12.33 19.68 -25.33
CA ARG A 514 -13.78 19.88 -25.43
C ARG A 514 -14.18 20.45 -26.80
N ILE A 515 -13.45 21.43 -27.29
CA ILE A 515 -13.68 22.05 -28.60
C ILE A 515 -13.48 21.01 -29.71
N ASP A 516 -12.43 20.20 -29.64
CA ASP A 516 -12.16 19.11 -30.59
C ASP A 516 -13.25 18.03 -30.53
N ALA A 517 -13.75 17.68 -29.35
CA ALA A 517 -14.87 16.74 -29.20
C ALA A 517 -16.17 17.28 -29.83
N VAL A 518 -16.46 18.57 -29.63
CA VAL A 518 -17.63 19.24 -30.25
C VAL A 518 -17.46 19.33 -31.77
N ASN A 519 -16.28 19.66 -32.26
CA ASN A 519 -15.97 19.73 -33.69
C ASN A 519 -16.04 18.35 -34.37
N ALA A 520 -15.61 17.28 -33.69
CA ALA A 520 -15.74 15.91 -34.18
C ALA A 520 -17.22 15.46 -34.26
N GLN A 521 -18.07 15.88 -33.30
CA GLN A 521 -19.52 15.64 -33.36
C GLN A 521 -20.20 16.46 -34.46
N GLY A 522 -19.82 17.73 -34.64
CA GLY A 522 -20.34 18.58 -35.72
C GLY A 522 -19.98 18.06 -37.11
N ARG A 523 -18.77 17.48 -37.28
CA ARG A 523 -18.39 16.81 -38.54
C ARG A 523 -19.25 15.57 -38.80
N LYS A 524 -19.50 14.71 -37.81
CA LYS A 524 -20.37 13.53 -37.98
C LYS A 524 -21.80 13.89 -38.44
N HIS A 525 -22.35 15.00 -37.93
CA HIS A 525 -23.70 15.43 -38.32
C HIS A 525 -23.80 15.93 -39.77
N ASN A 526 -22.70 16.43 -40.34
CA ASN A 526 -22.66 16.88 -41.74
C ASN A 526 -22.41 15.74 -42.75
N TRP A 527 -22.13 14.51 -42.30
CA TRP A 527 -22.00 13.33 -43.16
C TRP A 527 -23.28 12.48 -43.20
N GLU A 528 -24.23 12.74 -42.30
CA GLU A 528 -25.54 12.05 -42.21
C GLU A 528 -26.70 12.87 -42.80
N MET A 529 -26.43 14.09 -43.31
CA MET A 529 -27.29 14.86 -44.19
C MET A 529 -26.74 14.81 -45.62
#